data_AF-A0A519UVL7-F1
#
_entry.id   AF-A0A519UVL7-F1
#
_cell.length_a   1.000
_cell.length_b   1.000
_cell.length_c   1.000
_cell.angle_alpha   90.00
_cell.angle_beta   90.00
_cell.angle_gamma   90.00
#
_symmetry.space_group_name_H-M   'P 1'
#
loop_
_entity.id
_entity.type
_entity.pdbx_description
1 polymer ?
#
loop_
_entity_poly.entity_id
_entity_poly.type
_entity_poly.pdbx_seq_one_letter_code
_entity_poly.pdbx_strand_id
1 'polypeptide(L)'
;ALHVIDVNSGNRTASKENQEENALQVNKEAAKEIARQLRLRDMGGIVVIDFIDMHKPANRKILFDYLRELMLLDRAKHTILPPSKFGLVQITRQRVRPEMNIVTVEKCPTCDGTGEIKASIVLMDDIESNLNYILQEQNEKKITLCVHPYIAAYIKKGIYSLQIKWFFKFGQRIKVKAISSYNLTEFHFLSSKDEEIKL
;
A
#
# COMPACT_ATOMS: atom_id res chain seq x y z
N ALA A 1 16.19 -6.83 -7.90
CA ALA A 1 15.45 -6.41 -6.70
C ALA A 1 16.46 -6.04 -5.62
N LEU A 2 16.26 -4.91 -4.96
CA LEU A 2 17.06 -4.41 -3.84
C LEU A 2 16.15 -4.29 -2.61
N HIS A 3 16.72 -4.47 -1.43
CA HIS A 3 16.00 -4.33 -0.16
C HIS A 3 16.35 -2.97 0.46
N VAL A 4 15.34 -2.21 0.89
CA VAL A 4 15.53 -0.92 1.56
C VAL A 4 15.01 -1.03 2.99
N ILE A 5 15.81 -0.57 3.95
CA ILE A 5 15.48 -0.58 5.38
C ILE A 5 15.62 0.84 5.90
N ASP A 6 14.57 1.35 6.54
CA ASP A 6 14.52 2.67 7.16
C ASP A 6 14.51 2.55 8.70
N VAL A 7 15.25 3.41 9.41
CA VAL A 7 15.40 3.38 10.87
C VAL A 7 14.81 4.63 11.51
N ASN A 8 13.87 4.42 12.43
CA ASN A 8 13.19 5.50 13.16
C ASN A 8 13.39 5.36 14.67
N SER A 9 13.54 6.50 15.37
CA SER A 9 13.72 6.56 16.83
C SER A 9 12.42 6.48 17.64
N GLY A 10 11.26 6.66 17.00
CA GLY A 10 9.97 6.76 17.68
C GLY A 10 9.90 7.93 18.68
N ASN A 11 8.97 7.88 19.64
CA ASN A 11 8.73 8.95 20.62
C ASN A 11 9.75 8.96 21.78
N ARG A 12 11.06 8.89 21.49
CA ARG A 12 12.10 9.12 22.50
C ARG A 12 12.35 10.62 22.66
N THR A 13 11.88 11.22 23.75
CA THR A 13 12.11 12.63 24.07
C THR A 13 13.57 12.83 24.50
N ALA A 14 14.47 13.10 23.54
CA ALA A 14 15.84 13.48 23.83
C ALA A 14 15.96 15.01 23.89
N SER A 15 16.64 15.54 24.91
CA SER A 15 17.13 16.91 24.89
C SER A 15 18.13 17.09 23.73
N LYS A 16 18.26 18.30 23.17
CA LYS A 16 19.14 18.57 22.02
C LYS A 16 20.59 18.11 22.24
N GLU A 17 21.09 18.19 23.47
CA GLU A 17 22.43 17.74 23.84
C GLU A 17 22.61 16.21 23.80
N ASN A 18 21.53 15.45 23.98
CA ASN A 18 21.53 13.99 23.99
C ASN A 18 21.06 13.36 22.68
N GLN A 19 20.68 14.17 21.69
CA GLN A 19 20.12 13.67 20.42
C GLN A 19 21.12 12.83 19.64
N GLU A 20 22.39 13.24 19.60
CA GLU A 20 23.46 12.55 18.86
C GLU A 20 23.79 11.18 19.48
N GLU A 21 23.83 11.09 20.82
CA GLU A 21 24.06 9.82 21.53
C GLU A 21 22.86 8.88 21.40
N ASN A 22 21.63 9.43 21.51
CA ASN A 22 20.42 8.66 21.31
C ASN A 22 20.32 8.11 19.87
N ALA A 23 20.69 8.90 18.86
CA ALA A 23 20.74 8.45 17.46
C ALA A 23 21.71 7.28 17.29
N LEU A 24 22.92 7.37 17.87
CA LEU A 24 23.88 6.27 17.86
C LEU A 24 23.32 5.02 18.54
N GLN A 25 22.70 5.16 19.72
CA GLN A 25 22.13 4.03 20.44
C GLN A 25 21.01 3.34 19.64
N VAL A 26 20.06 4.11 19.10
CA VAL A 26 18.97 3.57 18.27
C VAL A 26 19.54 2.88 17.03
N ASN A 27 20.51 3.50 16.35
CA ASN A 27 21.14 2.90 15.19
C ASN A 27 21.87 1.58 15.53
N LYS A 28 22.49 1.46 16.71
CA LYS A 28 23.09 0.19 17.18
C LYS A 28 22.02 -0.87 17.46
N GLU A 29 20.91 -0.51 18.10
CA GLU A 29 19.78 -1.42 18.31
C GLU A 29 19.22 -1.90 16.96
N ALA A 30 19.03 -0.99 16.01
CA ALA A 30 18.59 -1.30 14.66
C ALA A 30 19.59 -2.20 13.91
N ALA A 31 20.89 -1.91 13.96
CA ALA A 31 21.93 -2.72 13.32
C ALA A 31 21.90 -4.18 13.80
N LYS A 32 21.69 -4.40 15.11
CA LYS A 32 21.54 -5.73 15.71
C LYS A 32 20.35 -6.48 15.14
N GLU A 33 19.20 -5.81 15.02
CA GLU A 33 17.99 -6.41 14.51
C GLU A 33 18.05 -6.67 13.00
N ILE A 34 18.62 -5.74 12.23
CA ILE A 34 18.85 -5.89 10.79
C ILE A 34 19.72 -7.11 10.53
N ALA A 35 20.88 -7.24 11.20
CA ALA A 35 21.76 -8.40 11.05
C ALA A 35 21.05 -9.72 11.38
N ARG A 36 20.18 -9.72 12.40
CA ARG A 36 19.36 -10.87 12.77
C ARG A 36 18.33 -11.22 11.69
N GLN A 37 17.60 -10.23 11.17
CA GLN A 37 16.56 -10.41 10.16
C GLN A 37 17.13 -10.87 8.81
N LEU A 38 18.29 -10.34 8.40
CA LEU A 38 18.96 -10.78 7.17
C LEU A 38 19.24 -12.29 7.19
N ARG A 39 19.64 -12.83 8.35
CA ARG A 39 19.86 -14.27 8.54
C ARG A 39 18.55 -15.06 8.59
N LEU A 40 17.56 -14.59 9.35
CA LEU A 40 16.29 -15.32 9.55
C LEU A 40 15.45 -15.42 8.29
N ARG A 41 15.45 -14.37 7.46
CA ARG A 41 14.68 -14.30 6.22
C ARG A 41 15.47 -14.76 4.99
N ASP A 42 16.75 -15.09 5.19
CA ASP A 42 17.75 -15.33 4.14
C ASP A 42 17.73 -14.24 3.04
N MET A 43 17.58 -12.98 3.45
CA MET A 43 17.55 -11.83 2.53
C MET A 43 18.92 -11.70 1.86
N GLY A 44 18.96 -11.70 0.54
CA GLY A 44 20.20 -11.63 -0.22
C GLY A 44 20.10 -10.73 -1.44
N GLY A 45 21.26 -10.36 -1.98
CA GLY A 45 21.38 -9.28 -2.96
C GLY A 45 21.83 -7.99 -2.30
N ILE A 46 21.37 -6.86 -2.83
CA ILE A 46 21.76 -5.53 -2.34
C ILE A 46 20.74 -5.10 -1.29
N VAL A 47 21.25 -4.75 -0.11
CA VAL A 47 20.48 -4.18 1.01
C VAL A 47 21.01 -2.77 1.26
N VAL A 48 20.13 -1.79 1.26
CA VAL A 48 20.44 -0.38 1.57
C VAL A 48 19.74 -0.04 2.88
N ILE A 49 20.50 0.48 3.84
CA ILE A 49 20.01 0.85 5.16
C ILE A 49 20.15 2.36 5.31
N ASP A 50 19.03 3.02 5.58
CA ASP A 50 18.95 4.42 5.95
C ASP A 50 18.92 4.53 7.48
N PHE A 51 20.08 4.82 8.06
CA PHE A 51 20.21 5.02 9.51
C PHE A 51 19.88 6.46 9.86
N ILE A 52 19.46 6.70 11.11
CA ILE A 52 19.25 8.06 11.60
C ILE A 52 20.54 8.87 11.45
N ASP A 53 20.42 10.09 10.94
CA ASP A 53 21.54 10.99 10.75
C ASP A 53 22.39 11.16 12.00
N MET A 54 23.70 10.99 11.83
CA MET A 54 24.70 11.25 12.86
C MET A 54 25.71 12.25 12.31
N HIS A 55 25.84 13.41 12.96
CA HIS A 55 26.73 14.47 12.52
C HIS A 55 28.20 14.12 12.77
N LYS A 56 28.52 13.44 13.88
CA LYS A 56 29.88 13.09 14.27
C LYS A 56 30.43 11.93 13.42
N PRO A 57 31.56 12.12 12.69
CA PRO A 57 32.20 11.04 11.93
C PRO A 57 32.60 9.83 12.81
N ALA A 58 32.96 10.08 14.07
CA ALA A 58 33.28 9.04 15.03
C ALA A 58 32.09 8.09 15.26
N ASN A 59 30.87 8.63 15.37
CA ASN A 59 29.65 7.83 15.59
C ASN A 59 29.32 6.96 14.36
N ARG A 60 29.47 7.52 13.15
CA ARG A 60 29.34 6.75 11.90
C ARG A 60 30.34 5.60 11.83
N LYS A 61 31.58 5.82 12.26
CA LYS A 61 32.61 4.76 12.33
C LYS A 61 32.24 3.69 13.34
N ILE A 62 31.83 4.08 14.56
CA ILE A 62 31.40 3.14 15.61
C ILE A 62 30.23 2.27 15.12
N LEU A 63 29.23 2.87 14.47
CA LEU A 63 28.10 2.13 13.91
C LEU A 63 28.55 1.14 12.82
N PHE A 64 29.42 1.57 11.90
CA PHE A 64 29.94 0.72 10.83
C PHE A 64 30.72 -0.48 11.38
N ASP A 65 31.63 -0.24 12.32
CA ASP A 65 32.44 -1.30 12.94
C ASP A 65 31.56 -2.29 13.71
N TYR A 66 30.56 -1.78 14.44
CA TYR A 66 29.59 -2.59 15.16
C TYR A 66 28.72 -3.45 14.23
N LEU A 67 28.25 -2.90 13.11
CA LEU A 67 27.50 -3.66 12.11
C LEU A 67 28.36 -4.76 11.48
N ARG A 68 29.63 -4.48 11.20
CA ARG A 68 30.58 -5.50 10.72
C ARG A 68 30.74 -6.64 11.72
N GLU A 69 30.91 -6.32 13.00
CA GLU A 69 31.02 -7.32 14.07
C GLU A 69 29.78 -8.23 14.14
N LEU A 70 28.57 -7.64 14.12
CA LEU A 70 27.31 -8.39 14.15
C LEU A 70 27.11 -9.33 12.95
N MET A 71 27.67 -8.95 11.80
CA MET A 71 27.57 -9.71 10.56
C MET A 71 28.62 -10.83 10.45
N LEU A 72 29.67 -10.86 11.28
CA LEU A 72 30.63 -11.98 11.33
C LEU A 72 29.96 -13.32 11.67
N LEU A 73 28.83 -13.29 12.39
CA LEU A 73 28.02 -14.47 12.71
C LEU A 73 27.22 -15.00 11.52
N ASP A 74 27.16 -14.25 10.41
CA ASP A 74 26.47 -14.67 9.20
C ASP A 74 27.32 -15.63 8.37
N ARG A 75 26.72 -16.76 8.01
CA ARG A 75 27.37 -17.79 7.20
C ARG A 75 27.43 -17.40 5.72
N ALA A 76 26.52 -16.52 5.27
CA ALA A 76 26.53 -16.04 3.89
C ALA A 76 27.67 -15.03 3.67
N LYS A 77 28.38 -15.15 2.54
CA LYS A 77 29.38 -14.15 2.16
C LYS A 77 28.71 -12.79 2.03
N HIS A 78 29.29 -11.78 2.65
CA HIS A 78 28.75 -10.43 2.61
C HIS A 78 29.86 -9.39 2.56
N THR A 79 29.55 -8.24 1.97
CA THR A 79 30.40 -7.06 1.92
C THR A 79 29.59 -5.88 2.42
N ILE A 80 30.16 -5.11 3.35
CA ILE A 80 29.54 -3.91 3.93
C ILE A 80 30.40 -2.72 3.53
N LEU A 81 29.80 -1.72 2.89
CA LEU A 81 30.46 -0.46 2.58
C LEU A 81 30.26 0.55 3.72
N PRO A 82 31.24 1.44 3.97
CA PRO A 82 31.06 2.51 4.94
C PRO A 82 29.88 3.42 4.56
N PRO A 83 29.29 4.15 5.52
CA PRO A 83 28.20 5.09 5.25
C PRO A 83 28.57 6.05 4.12
N SER A 84 27.67 6.18 3.15
CA SER A 84 27.83 7.09 2.01
C SER A 84 27.76 8.56 2.44
N LYS A 85 27.97 9.48 1.49
CA LYS A 85 27.74 10.92 1.73
C LYS A 85 26.30 11.25 2.12
N PHE A 86 25.36 10.39 1.75
CA PHE A 86 23.94 10.51 2.07
C PHE A 86 23.55 9.73 3.34
N GLY A 87 24.51 9.27 4.15
CA GLY A 87 24.23 8.51 5.38
C GLY A 87 23.89 7.03 5.17
N LEU A 88 23.56 6.64 3.94
CA LEU A 88 23.17 5.26 3.61
C LEU A 88 24.32 4.26 3.76
N VAL A 89 24.03 3.09 4.33
CA VAL A 89 24.93 1.95 4.39
C VAL A 89 24.47 0.88 3.40
N GLN A 90 25.41 0.37 2.60
CA GLN A 90 25.13 -0.69 1.63
C GLN A 90 25.75 -2.01 2.06
N ILE A 91 24.95 -3.07 2.01
CA ILE A 91 25.39 -4.46 2.21
C ILE A 91 25.10 -5.24 0.93
N THR A 92 26.09 -5.96 0.43
CA THR A 92 25.89 -6.99 -0.59
C THR A 92 26.01 -8.35 0.09
N ARG A 93 24.93 -9.15 0.13
CA ARG A 93 24.90 -10.47 0.78
C ARG A 93 24.60 -11.55 -0.25
N GLN A 94 25.38 -12.63 -0.26
CA GLN A 94 25.21 -13.77 -1.17
C GLN A 94 23.87 -14.47 -0.89
N ARG A 95 23.11 -14.77 -1.95
CA ARG A 95 21.91 -15.62 -1.89
C ARG A 95 22.34 -17.07 -1.79
N VAL A 96 22.08 -17.71 -0.65
CA VAL A 96 22.40 -19.13 -0.42
C VAL A 96 21.19 -20.01 -0.73
N ARG A 97 19.97 -19.51 -0.53
CA ARG A 97 18.70 -20.16 -0.89
C ARG A 97 17.72 -19.12 -1.46
N PRO A 98 16.61 -19.55 -2.09
CA PRO A 98 15.50 -18.65 -2.38
C PRO A 98 15.00 -18.02 -1.07
N GLU A 99 14.75 -16.71 -1.08
CA GLU A 99 14.21 -15.98 0.09
C GLU A 99 12.94 -16.70 0.59
N MET A 100 12.84 -16.93 1.90
CA MET A 100 11.61 -17.47 2.48
C MET A 100 10.52 -16.40 2.42
N ASN A 101 9.74 -16.44 1.34
CA ASN A 101 8.58 -15.58 1.19
C ASN A 101 7.39 -16.25 1.89
N ILE A 102 7.28 -16.04 3.21
CA ILE A 102 6.10 -16.48 3.94
C ILE A 102 4.99 -15.49 3.58
N VAL A 103 4.09 -15.90 2.69
CA VAL A 103 2.88 -15.13 2.36
C VAL A 103 1.94 -15.23 3.56
N THR A 104 2.13 -14.37 4.55
CA THR A 104 1.23 -14.25 5.71
C THR A 104 0.10 -13.25 5.47
N VAL A 105 0.05 -12.65 4.29
CA VAL A 105 -0.86 -11.55 3.95
C VAL A 105 -1.62 -11.88 2.68
N GLU A 106 -2.91 -11.67 2.72
CA GLU A 106 -3.78 -11.74 1.55
C GLU A 106 -3.90 -10.35 0.94
N LYS A 107 -4.06 -10.30 -0.39
CA LYS A 107 -4.31 -9.06 -1.11
C LYS A 107 -5.67 -8.53 -0.71
N CYS A 108 -5.75 -7.26 -0.29
CA CYS A 108 -7.02 -6.64 0.06
C CYS A 108 -7.98 -6.66 -1.15
N PRO A 109 -9.18 -7.27 -1.05
CA PRO A 109 -10.10 -7.41 -2.18
C PRO A 109 -10.75 -6.08 -2.61
N THR A 110 -10.65 -5.03 -1.77
CA THR A 110 -11.24 -3.72 -2.07
C THR A 110 -10.31 -2.82 -2.86
N CYS A 111 -9.03 -2.76 -2.47
CA CYS A 111 -8.05 -1.87 -3.09
C CYS A 111 -7.01 -2.62 -3.93
N ASP A 112 -7.13 -3.94 -4.03
CA ASP A 112 -6.15 -4.77 -4.73
C ASP A 112 -4.71 -4.49 -4.23
N GLY A 113 -4.56 -4.27 -2.93
CA GLY A 113 -3.26 -4.07 -2.29
C GLY A 113 -2.63 -2.69 -2.52
N THR A 114 -3.31 -1.75 -3.17
CA THR A 114 -2.81 -0.36 -3.32
C THR A 114 -2.86 0.42 -2.00
N GLY A 115 -3.75 0.04 -1.08
CA GLY A 115 -4.03 0.79 0.14
C GLY A 115 -4.95 2.00 -0.08
N GLU A 116 -5.39 2.25 -1.31
CA GLU A 116 -6.20 3.40 -1.69
C GLU A 116 -7.48 2.96 -2.40
N ILE A 117 -8.57 3.67 -2.13
CA ILE A 117 -9.86 3.49 -2.82
C ILE A 117 -10.28 4.82 -3.45
N LYS A 118 -11.10 4.77 -4.50
CA LYS A 118 -11.71 5.98 -5.05
C LYS A 118 -12.51 6.71 -3.97
N ALA A 119 -12.45 8.04 -4.00
CA ALA A 119 -13.21 8.85 -3.06
C ALA A 119 -14.71 8.60 -3.22
N SER A 120 -15.41 8.32 -2.12
CA SER A 120 -16.86 8.04 -2.15
C SER A 120 -17.69 9.22 -2.69
N ILE A 121 -17.15 10.44 -2.63
CA ILE A 121 -17.81 11.65 -3.13
C ILE A 121 -17.97 11.64 -4.65
N VAL A 122 -17.05 11.01 -5.40
CA VAL A 122 -17.12 10.96 -6.87
C VAL A 122 -17.92 9.76 -7.40
N LEU A 123 -18.32 8.83 -6.52
CA LEU A 123 -19.01 7.59 -6.92
C LEU A 123 -20.29 7.85 -7.72
N MET A 124 -21.08 8.86 -7.34
CA MET A 124 -22.32 9.18 -8.05
C MET A 124 -22.05 9.75 -9.43
N ASP A 125 -21.03 10.60 -9.55
CA ASP A 125 -20.62 11.20 -10.82
C ASP A 125 -20.06 10.12 -11.77
N ASP A 126 -19.27 9.18 -11.24
CA ASP A 126 -18.79 8.01 -11.98
C ASP A 126 -19.96 7.16 -12.48
N ILE A 127 -20.92 6.80 -11.61
CA ILE A 127 -22.10 6.02 -11.99
C ILE A 127 -22.89 6.74 -13.09
N GLU A 128 -23.12 8.04 -12.94
CA GLU A 128 -23.90 8.81 -13.91
C GLU A 128 -23.18 8.98 -15.26
N SER A 129 -21.86 9.15 -15.24
CA SER A 129 -21.05 9.23 -16.47
C SER A 129 -21.08 7.91 -17.23
N ASN A 130 -20.96 6.79 -16.52
CA ASN A 130 -21.06 5.45 -17.11
C ASN A 130 -22.48 5.14 -17.61
N LEU A 131 -23.52 5.57 -16.89
CA LEU A 131 -24.90 5.49 -17.38
C LEU A 131 -25.08 6.27 -18.68
N ASN A 132 -24.49 7.47 -18.78
CA ASN A 132 -24.57 8.28 -19.99
C ASN A 132 -23.92 7.56 -21.17
N TYR A 133 -22.72 7.02 -20.97
CA TYR A 133 -22.00 6.23 -21.97
C TYR A 133 -22.83 5.02 -22.44
N ILE A 134 -23.33 4.19 -21.51
CA ILE A 134 -24.07 2.98 -21.87
C ILE A 134 -25.41 3.31 -22.54
N LEU A 135 -26.16 4.29 -22.03
CA LEU A 135 -27.51 4.60 -22.51
C LEU A 135 -27.53 5.43 -23.80
N GLN A 136 -26.57 6.35 -23.98
CA GLN A 136 -26.55 7.26 -25.11
C GLN A 136 -25.58 6.81 -26.21
N GLU A 137 -24.39 6.34 -25.86
CA GLU A 137 -23.36 5.97 -26.84
C GLU A 137 -23.51 4.51 -27.28
N GLN A 138 -23.67 3.58 -26.33
CA GLN A 138 -23.89 2.16 -26.64
C GLN A 138 -25.37 1.85 -26.97
N ASN A 139 -26.29 2.77 -26.64
CA ASN A 139 -27.75 2.63 -26.87
C ASN A 139 -28.36 1.35 -26.28
N GLU A 140 -27.79 0.88 -25.16
CA GLU A 140 -28.30 -0.27 -24.42
C GLU A 140 -29.59 0.09 -23.69
N LYS A 141 -30.47 -0.91 -23.52
CA LYS A 141 -31.78 -0.72 -22.89
C LYS A 141 -31.97 -1.67 -21.73
N LYS A 142 -32.84 -1.27 -20.79
CA LYS A 142 -33.23 -2.07 -19.61
C LYS A 142 -32.01 -2.47 -18.74
N ILE A 143 -31.18 -1.48 -18.41
CA ILE A 143 -29.99 -1.68 -17.58
C ILE A 143 -30.36 -1.88 -16.11
N THR A 144 -29.63 -2.77 -15.45
CA THR A 144 -29.64 -2.93 -13.99
C THR A 144 -28.32 -2.44 -13.40
N LEU A 145 -28.37 -1.39 -12.58
CA LEU A 145 -27.27 -0.95 -11.73
C LEU A 145 -27.23 -1.80 -10.45
N CYS A 146 -26.12 -2.52 -10.27
CA CYS A 146 -25.83 -3.31 -9.08
C CYS A 146 -24.84 -2.55 -8.19
N VAL A 147 -25.21 -2.33 -6.92
CA VAL A 147 -24.42 -1.54 -5.96
C VAL A 147 -24.56 -2.10 -4.54
N HIS A 148 -23.68 -1.70 -3.62
CA HIS A 148 -23.83 -2.00 -2.20
C HIS A 148 -25.18 -1.46 -1.64
N PRO A 149 -25.84 -2.14 -0.67
CA PRO A 149 -27.16 -1.74 -0.15
C PRO A 149 -27.25 -0.30 0.36
N TYR A 150 -26.18 0.22 0.95
CA TYR A 150 -26.12 1.62 1.39
C TYR A 150 -26.29 2.60 0.21
N ILE A 151 -25.61 2.33 -0.90
CA ILE A 151 -25.71 3.13 -2.12
C ILE A 151 -27.08 2.94 -2.77
N ALA A 152 -27.61 1.72 -2.81
CA ALA A 152 -28.96 1.47 -3.33
C ALA A 152 -30.02 2.26 -2.55
N ALA A 153 -29.89 2.31 -1.22
CA ALA A 153 -30.79 3.08 -0.35
C ALA A 153 -30.64 4.59 -0.62
N TYR A 154 -29.41 5.08 -0.77
CA TYR A 154 -29.13 6.48 -1.11
C TYR A 154 -29.75 6.88 -2.46
N ILE A 155 -29.57 6.06 -3.50
CA ILE A 155 -30.12 6.30 -4.84
C ILE A 155 -31.66 6.37 -4.83
N LYS A 156 -32.31 5.55 -3.99
CA LYS A 156 -33.78 5.45 -3.89
C LYS A 156 -34.40 6.36 -2.83
N LYS A 157 -33.59 7.12 -2.10
CA LYS A 157 -34.05 7.89 -0.94
C LYS A 157 -34.99 9.03 -1.36
N GLY A 158 -36.16 9.09 -0.71
CA GLY A 158 -37.11 10.19 -0.82
C GLY A 158 -37.98 10.17 -2.09
N ILE A 159 -38.90 11.12 -2.15
CA ILE A 159 -39.89 11.25 -3.25
C ILE A 159 -39.20 11.72 -4.54
N TYR A 160 -38.17 12.55 -4.45
CA TYR A 160 -37.35 13.04 -5.57
C TYR A 160 -35.98 12.34 -5.60
N SER A 161 -36.00 11.01 -5.67
CA SER A 161 -34.80 10.18 -5.63
C SER A 161 -33.89 10.38 -6.85
N LEU A 162 -32.60 10.02 -6.72
CA LEU A 162 -31.66 10.05 -7.85
C LEU A 162 -32.15 9.16 -9.00
N GLN A 163 -32.77 8.02 -8.68
CA GLN A 163 -33.36 7.13 -9.67
C GLN A 163 -34.44 7.82 -10.52
N ILE A 164 -35.25 8.71 -9.93
CA ILE A 164 -36.27 9.48 -10.65
C ILE A 164 -35.61 10.57 -11.50
N LYS A 165 -34.58 11.25 -10.99
CA LYS A 165 -33.80 12.21 -11.78
C LYS A 165 -33.19 11.55 -13.02
N TRP A 166 -32.59 10.37 -12.86
CA TRP A 166 -32.05 9.61 -13.97
C TRP A 166 -33.13 9.13 -14.95
N PHE A 167 -34.31 8.76 -14.46
CA PHE A 167 -35.45 8.42 -15.34
C PHE A 167 -35.83 9.59 -16.25
N PHE A 168 -35.94 10.80 -15.69
CA PHE A 168 -36.22 12.01 -16.49
C PHE A 168 -35.07 12.38 -17.43
N LYS A 169 -33.81 12.22 -16.99
CA LYS A 169 -32.62 12.54 -17.79
C LYS A 169 -32.43 11.60 -18.98
N PHE A 170 -32.56 10.30 -18.77
CA PHE A 170 -32.25 9.29 -19.79
C PHE A 170 -33.49 8.72 -20.51
N GLY A 171 -34.69 9.08 -20.07
CA GLY A 171 -35.95 8.57 -20.64
C GLY A 171 -36.17 7.06 -20.43
N GLN A 172 -35.35 6.41 -19.60
CA GLN A 172 -35.40 4.98 -19.32
C GLN A 172 -35.31 4.72 -17.81
N ARG A 173 -36.07 3.74 -17.32
CA ARG A 173 -36.03 3.35 -15.91
C ARG A 173 -34.85 2.42 -15.66
N ILE A 174 -33.86 2.90 -14.93
CA ILE A 174 -32.70 2.10 -14.49
C ILE A 174 -33.13 1.27 -13.29
N LYS A 175 -33.00 -0.06 -13.37
CA LYS A 175 -33.26 -0.94 -12.23
C LYS A 175 -32.07 -0.87 -11.27
N VAL A 176 -32.32 -0.73 -9.96
CA VAL A 176 -31.25 -0.66 -8.96
C VAL A 176 -31.34 -1.87 -8.04
N LYS A 177 -30.33 -2.73 -8.08
CA LYS A 177 -30.20 -3.97 -7.30
C LYS A 177 -29.14 -3.80 -6.22
N ALA A 178 -29.49 -4.14 -4.99
CA ALA A 178 -28.58 -4.12 -3.86
C ALA A 178 -27.84 -5.46 -3.77
N ILE A 179 -26.51 -5.43 -3.70
CA ILE A 179 -25.66 -6.61 -3.57
C ILE A 179 -24.77 -6.46 -2.33
N SER A 180 -25.03 -7.25 -1.30
CA SER A 180 -24.35 -7.15 0.00
C SER A 180 -22.88 -7.56 -0.03
N SER A 181 -22.45 -8.32 -1.03
CA SER A 181 -21.05 -8.72 -1.20
C SER A 181 -20.18 -7.63 -1.83
N TYR A 182 -20.76 -6.56 -2.36
CA TYR A 182 -20.00 -5.47 -2.98
C TYR A 182 -19.40 -4.56 -1.92
N ASN A 183 -18.20 -4.06 -2.18
CA ASN A 183 -17.66 -2.97 -1.36
C ASN A 183 -18.41 -1.65 -1.64
N LEU A 184 -18.21 -0.64 -0.80
CA LEU A 184 -19.02 0.59 -0.84
C LEU A 184 -18.93 1.35 -2.18
N THR A 185 -17.76 1.31 -2.83
CA THR A 185 -17.45 2.03 -4.07
C THR A 185 -17.61 1.16 -5.32
N GLU A 186 -17.94 -0.12 -5.16
CA GLU A 186 -18.12 -1.06 -6.26
C GLU A 186 -19.52 -0.95 -6.85
N PHE A 187 -19.57 -0.87 -8.17
CA PHE A 187 -20.79 -0.87 -8.94
C PHE A 187 -20.58 -1.57 -10.28
N HIS A 188 -21.64 -2.20 -10.76
CA HIS A 188 -21.64 -2.95 -12.02
C HIS A 188 -22.95 -2.71 -12.76
N PHE A 189 -22.90 -2.71 -14.08
CA PHE A 189 -24.08 -2.60 -14.93
C PHE A 189 -24.37 -3.94 -15.59
N LEU A 190 -25.62 -4.40 -15.47
CA LEU A 190 -26.09 -5.60 -16.17
C LEU A 190 -27.03 -5.21 -17.30
N SER A 191 -26.90 -5.89 -18.44
CA SER A 191 -27.80 -5.77 -19.57
C SER A 191 -29.16 -6.43 -19.29
N SER A 192 -30.07 -6.34 -20.25
CA SER A 192 -31.36 -7.02 -20.18
C SER A 192 -31.29 -8.55 -20.06
N LYS A 193 -30.13 -9.15 -20.37
CA LYS A 193 -29.85 -10.59 -20.27
C LYS A 193 -29.11 -10.97 -18.97
N ASP A 194 -29.01 -10.05 -18.01
CA ASP A 194 -28.20 -10.19 -16.79
C ASP A 194 -26.69 -10.44 -17.06
N GLU A 195 -26.21 -10.03 -18.24
CA GLU A 195 -24.79 -10.04 -18.60
C GLU A 195 -24.13 -8.72 -18.19
N GLU A 196 -22.92 -8.79 -17.63
CA GLU A 196 -22.16 -7.61 -17.21
C GLU A 196 -21.72 -6.78 -18.43
N ILE A 197 -22.07 -5.49 -18.41
CA ILE A 197 -21.67 -4.52 -19.44
C ILE A 197 -20.28 -4.01 -19.05
N LYS A 198 -19.30 -4.31 -19.89
CA LYS A 198 -17.95 -3.77 -19.74
C LYS A 198 -17.94 -2.32 -20.23
N LEU A 199 -17.50 -1.43 -19.34
CA LEU A 199 -17.33 0.00 -19.56
C LEU A 199 -16.02 0.29 -20.30
#